data_AF-Q3HS81-F1
#
_entry.id   AF-Q3HS81-F1
#
_cell.length_a   1.000
_cell.length_b   1.000
_cell.length_c   1.000
_cell.angle_alpha   90.00
_cell.angle_beta   90.00
_cell.angle_gamma   90.00
#
_symmetry.space_group_name_H-M   'P 1'
#
loop_
_entity.id
_entity.type
_entity.pdbx_description
1 polymer ?
#
loop_
_entity_poly.entity_id
_entity_poly.type
_entity_poly.pdbx_seq_one_letter_code
_entity_poly.pdbx_strand_id
1 'polypeptide(L)'
;MRVLVSVVSLFFLGIQALSEWSYSGDDGLEESRWPEKYPSCGGERQSPIDVKRREVHFSSSLLPLHMVNYEEEGLELSMTNNGHTVQITLP
;
A
#
# COMPACT_ATOMS: atom_id res chain seq x y z
N MET A 1 -27.04 -31.13 -15.97
CA MET A 1 -26.53 -29.86 -16.56
C MET A 1 -26.56 -28.70 -15.56
N ARG A 2 -27.69 -28.40 -14.90
CA ARG A 2 -27.79 -27.29 -13.93
C ARG A 2 -26.85 -27.41 -12.72
N VAL A 3 -26.72 -28.59 -12.14
CA VAL A 3 -25.82 -28.85 -10.99
C VAL A 3 -24.35 -28.67 -11.36
N LEU A 4 -23.96 -29.08 -12.57
CA LEU A 4 -22.59 -28.93 -13.08
C LEU A 4 -22.23 -27.46 -13.28
N VAL A 5 -23.17 -26.64 -13.78
CA VAL A 5 -22.99 -25.19 -13.95
C VAL A 5 -22.81 -24.50 -12.61
N SER A 6 -23.61 -24.85 -11.59
CA SER A 6 -23.50 -24.25 -10.25
C SER A 6 -22.17 -24.57 -9.55
N VAL A 7 -21.64 -25.79 -9.71
CA VAL A 7 -20.33 -26.17 -9.15
C VAL A 7 -19.18 -25.43 -9.85
N VAL A 8 -19.25 -25.24 -11.17
CA VAL A 8 -18.24 -24.44 -11.91
C VAL A 8 -18.27 -22.98 -11.48
N SER A 9 -19.45 -22.39 -11.25
CA SER A 9 -19.57 -21.01 -10.74
C SER A 9 -19.00 -20.82 -9.32
N LEU A 10 -19.10 -21.83 -8.45
CA LEU A 10 -18.48 -21.84 -7.11
C LEU A 10 -16.95 -21.96 -7.17
N PHE A 11 -16.39 -22.66 -8.16
CA PHE A 11 -14.94 -22.71 -8.40
C PHE A 11 -14.37 -21.36 -8.88
N PHE A 12 -15.13 -20.56 -9.65
CA PHE A 12 -14.67 -19.23 -10.09
C PHE A 12 -14.80 -18.14 -9.01
N LEU A 13 -15.69 -18.29 -8.03
CA LEU A 13 -15.79 -17.39 -6.87
C LEU A 13 -14.60 -17.52 -5.91
N GLY A 14 -13.97 -18.69 -5.84
CA GLY A 14 -12.80 -18.94 -4.98
C GLY A 14 -11.48 -18.36 -5.49
N ILE A 15 -11.45 -17.79 -6.70
CA ILE A 15 -10.21 -17.30 -7.36
C ILE A 15 -10.05 -15.77 -7.22
N GLN A 16 -11.02 -15.04 -6.66
CA GLN A 16 -11.07 -13.58 -6.76
C GLN A 16 -10.46 -12.79 -5.59
N ALA A 17 -9.68 -13.42 -4.70
CA ALA A 17 -9.10 -12.72 -3.54
C ALA A 17 -7.60 -13.01 -3.33
N LEU A 18 -6.84 -13.16 -4.41
CA LEU A 18 -5.38 -13.16 -4.34
C LEU A 18 -4.89 -11.75 -4.63
N SER A 19 -4.23 -11.13 -3.65
CA SER A 19 -3.51 -9.89 -3.90
C SER A 19 -2.26 -10.18 -4.74
N GLU A 20 -1.84 -9.21 -5.55
CA GLU A 20 -0.65 -9.36 -6.38
C GLU A 20 0.63 -9.44 -5.51
N TRP A 21 0.60 -8.79 -4.35
CA TRP A 21 1.66 -8.74 -3.36
C TRP A 21 1.05 -8.78 -1.95
N SER A 22 1.82 -9.23 -0.97
CA SER A 22 1.40 -9.25 0.43
C SER A 22 2.60 -8.92 1.33
N TYR A 23 2.34 -8.58 2.58
CA TYR A 23 3.42 -8.38 3.56
C TYR A 23 4.02 -9.72 4.04
N SER A 24 3.17 -10.73 4.27
CA SER A 24 3.56 -11.98 4.95
C SER A 24 3.44 -13.26 4.10
N GLY A 25 2.96 -13.17 2.85
CA GLY A 25 2.87 -14.32 1.93
C GLY A 25 1.55 -15.10 1.93
N ASP A 26 0.58 -14.77 2.79
CA ASP A 26 -0.67 -15.53 2.94
C ASP A 26 -1.59 -15.47 1.70
N ASP A 27 -1.53 -14.37 0.95
CA ASP A 27 -2.46 -14.06 -0.15
C ASP A 27 -1.81 -13.35 -1.35
N GLY A 28 -0.47 -13.35 -1.46
CA GLY A 28 0.27 -12.69 -2.53
C GLY A 28 1.79 -12.83 -2.40
N LEU A 29 2.57 -12.24 -3.31
CA LEU A 29 4.04 -12.24 -3.23
C LEU A 29 4.52 -11.54 -1.95
N GLU A 30 5.19 -12.28 -1.06
CA GLU A 30 5.69 -11.75 0.22
C GLU A 30 6.73 -10.63 0.03
N GLU A 31 6.86 -9.75 1.03
CA GLU A 31 7.68 -8.53 0.99
C GLU A 31 9.14 -8.78 0.59
N SER A 32 9.77 -9.78 1.20
CA SER A 32 11.15 -10.18 0.91
C SER A 32 11.38 -10.56 -0.56
N ARG A 33 10.30 -10.91 -1.27
CA ARG A 33 10.30 -11.37 -2.66
C ARG A 33 9.74 -10.35 -3.64
N TRP A 34 9.27 -9.19 -3.17
CA TRP A 34 8.85 -8.10 -4.07
C TRP A 34 9.88 -7.76 -5.15
N PRO A 35 11.22 -7.77 -4.91
CA PRO A 35 12.22 -7.50 -5.95
C PRO A 35 12.17 -8.46 -7.14
N GLU A 36 11.64 -9.68 -6.99
CA GLU A 36 11.50 -10.65 -8.08
C GLU A 36 10.56 -10.15 -9.18
N LYS A 37 9.53 -9.39 -8.80
CA LYS A 37 8.48 -8.89 -9.69
C LYS A 37 8.53 -7.37 -9.89
N TYR A 38 8.95 -6.64 -8.85
CA TYR A 38 9.09 -5.19 -8.81
C TYR A 38 10.57 -4.85 -8.54
N PRO A 39 11.44 -4.83 -9.57
CA PRO A 39 12.88 -4.69 -9.39
C PRO A 39 13.30 -3.45 -8.60
N SER A 40 12.49 -2.38 -8.63
CA SER A 40 12.72 -1.17 -7.82
C SER A 40 12.75 -1.45 -6.32
N CYS A 41 12.02 -2.45 -5.82
CA CYS A 41 11.98 -2.83 -4.41
C CYS A 41 13.33 -3.39 -3.90
N GLY A 42 14.19 -3.89 -4.79
CA GLY A 42 15.54 -4.38 -4.46
C GLY A 42 16.65 -3.34 -4.64
N GLY A 43 16.31 -2.08 -4.93
CA GLY A 43 17.29 -1.02 -5.14
C GLY A 43 17.90 -0.48 -3.83
N GLU A 44 19.02 0.24 -3.92
CA GLU A 44 19.76 0.72 -2.73
C GLU A 44 19.13 1.92 -2.00
N ARG A 45 18.07 2.52 -2.56
CA ARG A 45 17.43 3.75 -2.05
C ARG A 45 15.98 3.51 -1.63
N GLN A 46 15.73 2.42 -0.90
CA GLN A 46 14.39 2.10 -0.38
C GLN A 46 14.03 2.91 0.88
N SER A 47 12.72 2.97 1.12
CA SER A 47 12.11 3.34 2.40
C SER A 47 11.33 2.13 2.94
N PRO A 48 11.07 2.04 4.27
CA PRO A 48 11.49 2.97 5.32
C PRO A 48 12.97 2.81 5.71
N ILE A 49 13.51 3.79 6.45
CA ILE A 49 14.84 3.73 7.06
C ILE A 49 14.79 4.13 8.53
N ASP A 50 15.78 3.68 9.31
CA ASP A 50 16.00 4.17 10.67
C ASP A 50 16.68 5.56 10.65
N VAL A 51 15.95 6.59 11.06
CA VAL A 51 16.46 7.98 11.13
C VAL A 51 17.14 8.20 12.49
N LYS A 52 18.45 7.94 12.54
CA LYS A 52 19.26 8.14 13.75
C LYS A 52 19.58 9.62 13.96
N ARG A 53 18.95 10.25 14.98
CA ARG A 53 19.12 11.69 15.29
C ARG A 53 20.58 12.16 15.45
N ARG A 54 21.52 11.29 15.80
CA ARG A 54 22.95 11.65 15.94
C ARG A 54 23.69 11.70 14.59
N GLU A 55 23.11 11.12 13.55
CA GLU A 55 23.70 10.99 12.21
C GLU A 55 23.02 11.93 11.19
N VAL A 56 21.97 12.66 11.60
CA VAL A 56 21.32 13.64 10.70
C VAL A 56 22.19 14.89 10.54
N HIS A 57 22.17 15.46 9.34
CA HIS A 57 22.82 16.73 9.06
C HIS A 57 21.81 17.87 9.15
N PHE A 58 22.02 18.81 10.07
CA PHE A 58 21.22 20.02 10.12
C PHE A 58 21.45 20.86 8.87
N SER A 59 20.36 21.33 8.26
CA SER A 59 20.41 22.22 7.11
C SER A 59 19.64 23.51 7.43
N SER A 60 20.37 24.61 7.59
CA SER A 60 19.79 25.94 7.85
C SER A 60 19.06 26.53 6.64
N SER A 61 19.17 25.91 5.47
CA SER A 61 18.43 26.32 4.26
C SER A 61 17.03 25.73 4.18
N LEU A 62 16.68 24.78 5.06
CA LEU A 62 15.33 24.23 5.12
C LEU A 62 14.37 25.29 5.69
N LEU A 63 13.30 25.54 4.95
CA LEU A 63 12.22 26.44 5.37
C LEU A 63 11.10 25.66 6.07
N PRO A 64 10.31 26.32 6.93
CA PRO A 64 9.10 25.72 7.46
C PRO A 64 8.17 25.25 6.34
N LEU A 65 7.47 24.14 6.56
CA LEU A 65 6.42 23.69 5.66
C LEU A 65 5.25 24.67 5.71
N HIS A 66 4.82 25.15 4.54
CA HIS A 66 3.63 25.98 4.40
C HIS A 66 2.47 25.11 3.92
N MET A 67 1.59 24.73 4.84
CA MET A 67 0.39 23.97 4.54
C MET A 67 -0.71 24.95 4.11
N VAL A 68 -1.47 24.60 3.07
CA VAL A 68 -2.56 25.43 2.54
C VAL A 68 -3.83 24.61 2.66
N ASN A 69 -4.85 25.13 3.35
CA ASN A 69 -6.17 24.52 3.49
C ASN A 69 -6.20 23.18 4.26
N TYR A 70 -5.13 22.85 4.99
CA TYR A 70 -5.10 21.62 5.83
C TYR A 70 -5.83 21.81 7.16
N GLU A 71 -6.19 23.05 7.49
CA GLU A 71 -7.01 23.46 8.62
C GLU A 71 -8.52 23.45 8.32
N GLU A 72 -8.92 23.16 7.07
CA GLU A 72 -10.33 23.10 6.70
C GLU A 72 -11.04 21.95 7.42
N GLU A 73 -12.19 22.27 8.02
CA GLU A 73 -13.04 21.31 8.72
C GLU A 73 -14.31 21.02 7.93
N GLY A 74 -14.95 19.88 8.22
CA GLY A 74 -16.23 19.50 7.62
C GLY A 74 -16.14 18.98 6.18
N LEU A 75 -14.94 18.59 5.73
CA LEU A 75 -14.75 17.94 4.43
C LEU A 75 -15.38 16.53 4.42
N GLU A 76 -16.13 16.23 3.36
CA GLU A 76 -16.57 14.86 3.07
C GLU A 76 -15.46 14.12 2.33
N LEU A 77 -14.72 13.28 3.05
CA LEU A 77 -13.60 12.52 2.50
C LEU A 77 -14.00 11.07 2.21
N SER A 78 -13.62 10.58 1.03
CA SER A 78 -13.81 9.16 0.71
C SER A 78 -12.74 8.30 1.36
N MET A 79 -13.16 7.18 1.95
CA MET A 79 -12.29 6.23 2.62
C MET A 79 -12.49 4.83 2.02
N THR A 80 -11.40 4.18 1.67
CA THR A 80 -11.40 2.85 1.04
C THR A 80 -10.45 1.92 1.79
N ASN A 81 -10.96 0.77 2.23
CA ASN A 81 -10.11 -0.36 2.59
C ASN A 81 -9.73 -1.08 1.29
N ASN A 82 -8.45 -1.02 0.90
CA ASN A 82 -7.95 -1.63 -0.33
C ASN A 82 -7.32 -3.02 -0.13
N GLY A 83 -7.48 -3.62 1.05
CA GLY A 83 -6.86 -4.89 1.44
C GLY A 83 -5.46 -4.77 2.04
N HIS A 84 -4.77 -3.63 1.84
CA HIS A 84 -3.42 -3.39 2.35
C HIS A 84 -3.35 -2.26 3.37
N THR A 85 -4.24 -1.28 3.26
CA THR A 85 -4.37 -0.14 4.19
C THR A 85 -5.78 0.45 4.10
N VAL A 86 -6.08 1.38 5.00
CA VAL A 86 -7.19 2.31 4.86
C VAL A 86 -6.66 3.57 4.17
N GLN A 87 -7.15 3.84 2.96
CA GLN A 87 -6.78 5.01 2.17
C GLN A 87 -7.87 6.08 2.28
N ILE A 88 -7.46 7.33 2.53
CA ILE A 88 -8.33 8.51 2.45
C ILE A 88 -7.95 9.28 1.18
N THR A 89 -8.92 9.62 0.34
CA THR A 89 -8.70 10.48 -0.83
C THR A 89 -8.88 11.93 -0.41
N LEU A 90 -7.84 12.73 -0.59
CA LEU A 90 -7.87 14.18 -0.37
C LEU A 90 -8.41 14.90 -1.63
N PRO A 91 -9.10 16.05 -1.48
CA PRO A 91 -9.65 16.83 -2.58
C PRO A 91 -8.58 17.43 -3.52
#